data_AF-A0AAU2ZGY6-F1
#
_entry.id   AF-A0AAU2ZGY6-F1
#
_cell.length_a   1.000
_cell.length_b   1.000
_cell.length_c   1.000
_cell.angle_alpha   90.00
_cell.angle_beta   90.00
_cell.angle_gamma   90.00
#
_symmetry.space_group_name_H-M   'P 1'
#
loop_
_entity.id
_entity.type
_entity.pdbx_description
1 polymer ?
#
loop_
_entity_poly.entity_id
_entity_poly.type
_entity_poly.pdbx_seq_one_letter_code
_entity_poly.pdbx_strand_id
1 'polypeptide(L)'
;MDISEQHRARERIAQGERNYWEMRRECYVALNRAARQYLSALTDMVHSMLRDADSAEVSEVLDAARAAHRDRYAEAQMVVPDAVLEIAGTVNRKLNQTYGLIKRLDNDDPSQGESIQVAHAQLNDHWDRLRLMRQQMRIDLGVSREVSSD
;
A
#
# COMPACT_ATOMS: atom_id res chain seq x y z
N MET A 1 16.69 -40.88 19.94
CA MET A 1 16.88 -39.58 19.26
C MET A 1 17.67 -38.70 20.22
N ASP A 2 18.84 -38.23 19.81
CA ASP A 2 19.79 -37.50 20.65
C ASP A 2 19.23 -36.13 21.05
N ILE A 3 19.39 -35.75 22.32
CA ILE A 3 18.99 -34.43 22.86
C ILE A 3 19.67 -33.31 22.05
N SER A 4 20.90 -33.53 21.58
CA SER A 4 21.65 -32.59 20.74
C SER A 4 21.01 -32.39 19.36
N GLU A 5 20.48 -33.45 18.75
CA GLU A 5 19.75 -33.37 17.47
C GLU A 5 18.41 -32.64 17.65
N GLN A 6 17.71 -32.90 18.77
CA GLN A 6 16.47 -32.19 19.10
C GLN A 6 16.70 -30.70 19.33
N HIS A 7 17.79 -30.31 20.00
CA HIS A 7 18.16 -28.91 20.17
C HIS A 7 18.46 -28.22 18.83
N ARG A 8 19.28 -28.82 17.96
CA ARG A 8 19.57 -28.28 16.63
C ARG A 8 18.33 -28.15 15.74
N ALA A 9 17.41 -29.10 15.82
CA ALA A 9 16.14 -29.04 15.09
C ALA A 9 15.27 -27.87 15.57
N ARG A 10 15.16 -27.67 16.89
CA ARG A 10 14.41 -26.53 17.48
C ARG A 10 15.03 -25.20 17.09
N GLU A 11 16.35 -25.08 17.14
CA GLU A 11 17.06 -23.85 16.73
C GLU A 11 16.82 -23.51 15.26
N ARG A 12 16.84 -24.51 14.37
CA ARG A 12 16.54 -24.31 12.94
C ARG A 12 15.11 -23.83 12.70
N ILE A 13 14.13 -24.40 13.42
CA ILE A 13 12.73 -23.97 13.32
C ILE A 13 12.59 -22.52 13.79
N ALA A 14 13.12 -22.21 14.98
CA ALA A 14 13.05 -20.86 15.54
C ALA A 14 13.77 -19.83 14.65
N GLN A 15 14.87 -20.22 13.99
CA GLN A 15 15.54 -19.35 13.02
C GLN A 15 14.69 -19.14 11.76
N GLY A 16 14.04 -20.19 11.25
CA GLY A 16 13.13 -20.08 10.11
C GLY A 16 11.95 -19.16 10.39
N GLU A 17 11.35 -19.26 11.57
CA GLU A 17 10.26 -18.39 12.03
C GLU A 17 10.70 -16.92 12.12
N ARG A 18 11.88 -16.66 12.71
CA ARG A 18 12.46 -15.31 12.77
C ARG A 18 12.70 -14.72 11.38
N ASN A 19 13.35 -15.48 10.49
CA ASN A 19 13.63 -15.03 9.13
C ASN A 19 12.33 -14.71 8.37
N TYR A 20 11.30 -15.55 8.50
CA TYR A 20 10.02 -15.33 7.85
C TYR A 20 9.28 -14.11 8.42
N TRP A 21 9.37 -13.89 9.74
CA TRP A 21 8.82 -12.70 10.38
C TRP A 21 9.53 -11.42 9.93
N GLU A 22 10.86 -11.43 9.85
CA GLU A 22 11.66 -10.29 9.37
C GLU A 22 11.35 -9.96 7.91
N MET A 23 11.29 -10.98 7.04
CA MET A 23 10.92 -10.82 5.63
C MET A 23 9.54 -10.17 5.46
N ARG A 24 8.53 -10.62 6.21
CA ARG A 24 7.20 -10.00 6.20
C ARG A 24 7.24 -8.56 6.70
N ARG A 25 7.97 -8.29 7.79
CA ARG A 25 8.11 -6.93 8.34
C ARG A 25 8.73 -5.98 7.32
N GLU A 26 9.79 -6.39 6.64
CA GLU A 26 10.44 -5.59 5.59
C GLU A 26 9.50 -5.32 4.43
N CYS A 27 8.80 -6.35 3.95
CA CYS A 27 7.79 -6.23 2.91
C CYS A 27 6.67 -5.23 3.31
N TYR A 28 6.17 -5.32 4.54
CA TYR A 28 5.16 -4.38 5.05
C TYR A 28 5.65 -2.94 5.12
N VAL A 29 6.88 -2.71 5.59
CA VAL A 29 7.46 -1.36 5.63
C VAL A 29 7.55 -0.80 4.21
N ALA A 30 8.05 -1.60 3.27
CA ALA A 30 8.25 -1.18 1.89
C ALA A 30 6.92 -0.88 1.17
N LEU A 31 5.94 -1.79 1.28
CA LEU A 31 4.61 -1.61 0.71
C LEU A 31 3.88 -0.40 1.33
N ASN A 32 3.91 -0.26 2.65
CA ASN A 32 3.23 0.82 3.36
C ASN A 32 3.85 2.19 3.07
N ARG A 33 5.17 2.25 2.88
CA ARG A 33 5.87 3.46 2.42
C ARG A 33 5.46 3.83 1.00
N ALA A 34 5.57 2.88 0.06
CA ALA A 34 5.29 3.15 -1.35
C ALA A 34 3.82 3.55 -1.58
N ALA A 35 2.87 2.90 -0.89
CA ALA A 35 1.45 3.25 -0.99
C ALA A 35 1.15 4.67 -0.48
N ARG A 36 1.82 5.12 0.60
CA ARG A 36 1.70 6.52 1.07
C ARG A 36 2.32 7.51 0.11
N GLN A 37 3.51 7.22 -0.41
CA GLN A 37 4.16 8.08 -1.40
C GLN A 37 3.29 8.24 -2.65
N TYR A 38 2.65 7.15 -3.09
CA TYR A 38 1.71 7.20 -4.19
C TYR A 38 0.47 8.04 -3.88
N LEU A 39 -0.14 7.88 -2.70
CA LEU A 39 -1.27 8.72 -2.28
C LEU A 39 -0.90 10.20 -2.15
N SER A 40 0.29 10.52 -1.64
CA SER A 40 0.82 11.88 -1.58
C SER A 40 0.96 12.46 -2.99
N ALA A 41 1.58 11.74 -3.92
CA ALA A 41 1.73 12.23 -5.29
C ALA A 41 0.38 12.43 -6.02
N LEU A 42 -0.62 11.56 -5.76
CA LEU A 42 -1.98 11.76 -6.27
C LEU A 42 -2.61 13.04 -5.70
N THR A 43 -2.36 13.33 -4.42
CA THR A 43 -2.84 14.54 -3.75
C THR A 43 -2.18 15.79 -4.32
N ASP A 44 -0.87 15.75 -4.55
CA ASP A 44 -0.11 16.85 -5.13
C ASP A 44 -0.60 17.15 -6.56
N MET A 45 -0.91 16.12 -7.35
CA MET A 45 -1.47 16.29 -8.69
C MET A 45 -2.83 17.00 -8.67
N VAL A 46 -3.73 16.57 -7.79
CA VAL A 46 -5.05 17.23 -7.61
C VAL A 46 -4.88 18.68 -7.15
N HIS A 47 -3.94 18.95 -6.25
CA HIS A 47 -3.64 20.33 -5.84
C HIS A 47 -3.08 21.19 -6.96
N SER A 48 -2.26 20.62 -7.85
CA SER A 48 -1.75 21.34 -9.03
C SER A 48 -2.89 21.75 -9.95
N MET A 49 -3.80 20.82 -10.25
CA MET A 49 -5.00 21.07 -11.06
C MET A 49 -5.90 22.16 -10.46
N LEU A 50 -6.10 22.14 -9.14
CA LEU A 50 -6.91 23.16 -8.44
C LEU A 50 -6.32 24.57 -8.53
N ARG A 51 -5.00 24.68 -8.73
CA ARG A 51 -4.29 25.96 -8.81
C ARG A 51 -4.03 26.41 -10.24
N ASP A 52 -4.46 25.64 -11.24
CA ASP A 52 -4.13 25.86 -12.65
C ASP A 52 -2.62 26.02 -12.86
N ALA A 53 -1.84 25.22 -12.12
CA ALA A 53 -0.38 25.24 -12.17
C ALA A 53 0.14 24.21 -13.18
N ASP A 54 1.32 24.46 -13.74
CA ASP A 54 2.01 23.47 -14.57
C ASP A 54 2.19 22.15 -13.79
N SER A 55 1.66 21.07 -14.34
CA SER A 55 1.60 19.76 -13.72
C SER A 55 2.68 18.80 -14.22
N ALA A 56 3.57 19.21 -15.13
CA ALA A 56 4.53 18.31 -15.78
C ALA A 56 5.42 17.56 -14.76
N GLU A 57 6.12 18.29 -13.89
CA GLU A 57 6.98 17.69 -12.85
C GLU A 57 6.16 16.83 -11.87
N VAL A 58 4.98 17.30 -11.48
CA VAL A 58 4.10 16.58 -10.55
C VAL A 58 3.57 15.28 -11.17
N SER A 59 3.28 15.28 -12.46
CA SER A 59 2.86 14.08 -13.21
C SER A 59 3.99 13.05 -13.29
N GLU A 60 5.24 13.48 -13.51
CA GLU A 60 6.39 12.57 -13.51
C GLU A 60 6.61 11.93 -12.13
N VAL A 61 6.53 12.72 -11.06
CA VAL A 61 6.62 12.22 -9.68
C VAL A 61 5.49 11.23 -9.39
N LEU A 62 4.27 11.50 -9.86
CA LEU A 62 3.13 10.61 -9.73
C LEU A 62 3.35 9.27 -10.43
N ASP A 63 3.83 9.29 -11.67
CA ASP A 63 4.10 8.07 -12.45
C ASP A 63 5.22 7.24 -11.81
N ALA A 64 6.27 7.89 -11.31
CA ALA A 64 7.35 7.23 -10.57
C ALA A 64 6.85 6.58 -9.27
N ALA A 65 6.01 7.28 -8.49
CA ALA A 65 5.43 6.76 -7.26
C ALA A 65 4.49 5.56 -7.54
N ARG A 66 3.72 5.62 -8.62
CA ARG A 66 2.87 4.51 -9.09
C ARG A 66 3.71 3.28 -9.45
N ALA A 67 4.80 3.47 -10.19
CA ALA A 67 5.71 2.38 -10.55
C ALA A 67 6.33 1.74 -9.32
N ALA A 68 6.86 2.54 -8.39
CA ALA A 68 7.43 2.05 -7.14
C ALA A 68 6.41 1.28 -6.28
N HIS A 69 5.15 1.75 -6.21
CA HIS A 69 4.09 1.03 -5.50
C HIS A 69 3.78 -0.32 -6.15
N ARG A 70 3.65 -0.38 -7.47
CA ARG A 70 3.39 -1.61 -8.22
C ARG A 70 4.47 -2.67 -7.98
N ASP A 71 5.75 -2.27 -7.96
CA ASP A 71 6.84 -3.20 -7.67
C ASP A 71 6.74 -3.78 -6.26
N ARG A 72 6.49 -2.94 -5.25
CA ARG A 72 6.31 -3.39 -3.86
C ARG A 72 5.05 -4.24 -3.67
N TYR A 73 3.99 -3.97 -4.44
CA TYR A 73 2.77 -4.77 -4.40
C TYR A 73 3.00 -6.16 -5.00
N ALA A 74 3.73 -6.27 -6.12
CA ALA A 74 4.10 -7.56 -6.70
C ALA A 74 4.95 -8.41 -5.75
N GLU A 75 5.90 -7.78 -5.05
CA GLU A 75 6.68 -8.43 -3.99
C GLU A 75 5.78 -8.91 -2.85
N ALA A 76 4.83 -8.08 -2.40
CA ALA A 76 3.90 -8.45 -1.34
C ALA A 76 3.03 -9.66 -1.70
N GLN A 77 2.60 -9.81 -2.95
CA GLN A 77 1.84 -10.98 -3.41
C GLN A 77 2.54 -12.32 -3.14
N MET A 78 3.87 -12.31 -3.02
CA MET A 78 4.67 -13.52 -2.79
C MET A 78 5.00 -13.78 -1.31
N VAL A 79 4.85 -12.76 -0.46
CA VAL A 79 5.40 -12.76 0.91
C VAL A 79 4.31 -12.73 1.97
N VAL A 80 3.25 -11.97 1.74
CA VAL A 80 2.28 -11.62 2.78
C VAL A 80 1.14 -12.64 2.85
N PRO A 81 0.56 -12.89 4.03
CA PRO A 81 -0.61 -13.75 4.15
C PRO A 81 -1.84 -13.18 3.46
N ASP A 82 -2.77 -14.06 3.07
CA ASP A 82 -3.97 -13.73 2.30
C ASP A 82 -4.81 -12.60 2.93
N ALA A 83 -4.96 -12.62 4.27
CA ALA A 83 -5.71 -11.58 4.99
C ALA A 83 -5.13 -10.17 4.80
N VAL A 84 -3.80 -10.05 4.74
CA VAL A 84 -3.15 -8.76 4.45
C VAL A 84 -3.24 -8.46 2.95
N LEU A 85 -3.08 -9.48 2.11
CA LEU A 85 -3.12 -9.33 0.66
C LEU A 85 -4.48 -8.82 0.16
N GLU A 86 -5.59 -9.26 0.76
CA GLU A 86 -6.93 -8.81 0.40
C GLU A 86 -7.11 -7.30 0.60
N ILE A 87 -6.68 -6.78 1.75
CA ILE A 87 -6.75 -5.36 2.06
C ILE A 87 -5.78 -4.57 1.17
N ALA A 88 -4.55 -5.07 0.98
CA ALA A 88 -3.57 -4.46 0.09
C ALA A 88 -4.08 -4.40 -1.36
N GLY A 89 -4.76 -5.45 -1.84
CA GLY A 89 -5.37 -5.49 -3.15
C GLY A 89 -6.51 -4.49 -3.30
N THR A 90 -7.30 -4.29 -2.25
CA THR A 90 -8.32 -3.24 -2.22
C THR A 90 -7.71 -1.84 -2.32
N VAL A 91 -6.65 -1.56 -1.55
CA VAL A 91 -5.89 -0.30 -1.64
C VAL A 91 -5.33 -0.11 -3.04
N ASN A 92 -4.65 -1.11 -3.60
CA ASN A 92 -4.05 -1.04 -4.93
C ASN A 92 -5.10 -0.74 -6.03
N ARG A 93 -6.25 -1.42 -6.01
CA ARG A 93 -7.34 -1.13 -6.96
C ARG A 93 -7.84 0.30 -6.83
N LYS A 94 -8.05 0.76 -5.59
CA LYS A 94 -8.60 2.09 -5.29
C LYS A 94 -7.66 3.23 -5.67
N LEU A 95 -6.36 3.09 -5.39
CA LEU A 95 -5.34 4.05 -5.83
C LEU A 95 -5.26 4.12 -7.36
N ASN A 96 -5.27 2.98 -8.06
CA ASN A 96 -5.23 2.97 -9.52
C ASN A 96 -6.50 3.53 -10.17
N GLN A 97 -7.67 3.35 -9.55
CA GLN A 97 -8.92 3.98 -10.00
C GLN A 97 -8.81 5.51 -9.95
N THR A 98 -8.33 6.06 -8.83
CA THR A 98 -8.14 7.51 -8.67
C THR A 98 -7.06 8.05 -9.59
N TYR A 99 -5.97 7.31 -9.80
CA TYR A 99 -4.96 7.68 -10.80
C TYR A 99 -5.55 7.80 -12.20
N GLY A 100 -6.33 6.81 -12.64
CA GLY A 100 -6.96 6.84 -13.96
C GLY A 100 -7.90 8.03 -14.13
N LEU A 101 -8.67 8.35 -13.08
CA LEU A 101 -9.51 9.54 -13.03
C LEU A 101 -8.67 10.82 -13.15
N ILE A 102 -7.62 10.96 -12.35
CA ILE A 102 -6.73 12.12 -12.37
C ILE A 102 -6.08 12.30 -13.75
N LYS A 103 -5.57 11.23 -14.38
CA LYS A 103 -4.97 11.33 -15.72
C LYS A 103 -5.99 11.71 -16.81
N ARG A 104 -7.25 11.31 -16.68
CA ARG A 104 -8.32 11.77 -17.59
C ARG A 104 -8.61 13.27 -17.41
N LEU A 105 -8.68 13.74 -16.17
CA LEU A 105 -8.83 15.17 -15.89
C LEU A 105 -7.65 15.99 -16.42
N ASP A 106 -6.43 15.49 -16.25
CA ASP A 106 -5.19 16.14 -16.71
C ASP A 106 -5.13 16.30 -18.23
N ASN A 107 -5.73 15.34 -18.95
CA ASN A 107 -5.79 15.32 -20.40
C ASN A 107 -7.05 15.99 -20.97
N ASP A 108 -7.85 16.68 -20.14
CA ASP A 108 -9.13 17.31 -20.52
C ASP A 108 -10.14 16.33 -21.15
N ASP A 109 -10.14 15.08 -20.69
CA ASP A 109 -11.05 14.00 -21.15
C ASP A 109 -11.77 13.27 -19.99
N PRO A 110 -12.52 13.99 -19.13
CA PRO A 110 -13.24 13.38 -18.02
C PRO A 110 -14.41 12.51 -18.50
N SER A 111 -14.57 11.33 -17.87
CA SER A 111 -15.81 10.56 -18.03
C SER A 111 -16.99 11.21 -17.31
N GLN A 112 -18.22 10.81 -17.63
CA GLN A 112 -19.41 11.38 -16.99
C GLN A 112 -19.36 11.24 -15.46
N GLY A 113 -19.55 12.37 -14.76
CA GLY A 113 -19.51 12.44 -13.30
C GLY A 113 -18.11 12.52 -12.70
N GLU A 114 -17.06 12.50 -13.50
CA GLU A 114 -15.70 12.75 -13.02
C GLU A 114 -15.45 14.26 -12.89
N SER A 115 -14.82 14.64 -11.78
CA SER A 115 -14.41 16.01 -11.52
C SER A 115 -13.24 16.01 -10.54
N ILE A 116 -12.55 17.15 -10.46
CA ILE A 116 -11.48 17.37 -9.47
C ILE A 116 -12.02 17.19 -8.04
N GLN A 117 -13.27 17.58 -7.78
CA GLN A 117 -13.91 17.40 -6.47
C GLN A 117 -14.15 15.93 -6.14
N VAL A 118 -14.54 15.11 -7.12
CA VAL A 118 -14.66 13.65 -6.96
C VAL A 118 -13.29 13.03 -6.70
N ALA A 119 -12.25 13.44 -7.43
CA ALA A 119 -10.87 13.00 -7.19
C ALA A 119 -10.44 13.30 -5.74
N HIS A 120 -10.64 14.54 -5.30
CA HIS A 120 -10.30 15.00 -3.96
C HIS A 120 -11.06 14.22 -2.87
N ALA A 121 -12.34 13.93 -3.07
CA ALA A 121 -13.12 13.12 -2.14
C ALA A 121 -12.59 11.68 -2.02
N GLN A 122 -12.19 11.05 -3.14
CA GLN A 122 -11.60 9.71 -3.13
C GLN A 122 -10.25 9.66 -2.39
N LEU A 123 -9.42 10.71 -2.51
CA LEU A 123 -8.14 10.79 -1.80
C LEU A 123 -8.31 10.75 -0.29
N ASN A 124 -9.35 11.39 0.24
CA ASN A 124 -9.66 11.35 1.67
C ASN A 124 -10.00 9.93 2.15
N ASP A 125 -10.80 9.17 1.40
CA ASP A 125 -11.11 7.76 1.70
C ASP A 125 -9.86 6.87 1.69
N HIS A 126 -8.89 7.14 0.80
CA HIS A 126 -7.66 6.34 0.73
C HIS A 126 -6.79 6.44 1.97
N TRP A 127 -6.78 7.58 2.66
CA TRP A 127 -6.03 7.71 3.92
C TRP A 127 -6.52 6.73 4.97
N ASP A 128 -7.82 6.54 5.08
CA ASP A 128 -8.41 5.57 6.01
C ASP A 128 -8.12 4.13 5.59
N ARG A 129 -8.18 3.82 4.29
CA ARG A 129 -7.78 2.50 3.78
C ARG A 129 -6.32 2.18 4.07
N LEU A 130 -5.41 3.15 3.92
CA LEU A 130 -4.00 2.96 4.27
C LEU A 130 -3.79 2.80 5.79
N ARG A 131 -4.67 3.38 6.62
CA ARG A 131 -4.69 3.14 8.06
C ARG A 131 -5.11 1.70 8.37
N LEU A 132 -6.20 1.22 7.76
CA LEU A 132 -6.68 -0.16 7.92
C LEU A 132 -5.66 -1.19 7.45
N MET A 133 -5.05 -0.98 6.28
CA MET A 133 -4.00 -1.86 5.76
C MET A 133 -2.82 -1.97 6.75
N ARG A 134 -2.34 -0.84 7.27
CA ARG A 134 -1.28 -0.82 8.28
C ARG A 134 -1.69 -1.54 9.56
N GLN A 135 -2.94 -1.40 9.99
CA GLN A 135 -3.45 -2.08 11.17
C GLN A 135 -3.40 -3.59 10.99
N GLN A 136 -3.86 -4.10 9.84
CA GLN A 136 -3.80 -5.53 9.54
C GLN A 136 -2.36 -6.07 9.51
N MET A 137 -1.43 -5.32 8.91
CA MET A 137 0.00 -5.66 8.93
C MET A 137 0.55 -5.75 10.36
N ARG A 138 0.13 -4.84 11.25
CA ARG A 138 0.56 -4.85 12.65
C ARG A 138 -0.05 -6.00 13.45
N ILE A 139 -1.28 -6.38 13.15
CA ILE A 139 -1.93 -7.57 13.72
C ILE A 139 -1.18 -8.82 13.29
N ASP A 140 -0.89 -8.95 11.99
CA ASP A 140 -0.14 -10.09 11.45
C ASP A 140 1.27 -10.23 12.06
N LEU A 141 1.96 -9.12 12.32
CA LEU A 141 3.26 -9.12 13.00
C LEU A 141 3.17 -9.35 14.52
N GLY A 142 1.97 -9.45 15.11
CA GLY A 142 1.77 -9.56 16.56
C GLY A 142 2.04 -8.27 17.34
N VAL A 143 2.17 -7.12 16.65
CA VAL A 143 2.43 -5.80 17.24
C VAL A 143 1.15 -5.15 17.76
N SER A 144 0.00 -5.50 17.21
CA SER A 144 -1.32 -5.03 17.66
C SER A 144 -2.25 -6.21 17.83
N ARG A 145 -3.20 -6.11 18.76
CA ARG A 145 -4.23 -7.14 18.94
C ARG A 145 -5.44 -6.79 18.09
N GLU A 146 -6.15 -7.81 17.60
CA GLU A 146 -7.50 -7.61 17.10
C GLU A 146 -8.35 -7.05 18.24
N VAL A 147 -9.06 -5.95 17.98
CA VAL A 147 -10.08 -5.48 18.91
C VAL A 147 -11.28 -6.38 18.65
N SER A 148 -11.44 -7.41 19.48
CA SER A 148 -12.69 -8.17 19.52
C SER A 148 -13.82 -7.19 19.80
N SER A 149 -14.69 -6.98 18.82
CA SER A 149 -15.95 -6.28 19.04
C SER A 149 -16.90 -7.30 19.64
N ASP A 150 -17.03 -7.28 20.97
CA ASP A 150 -18.17 -7.87 21.69
C ASP A 150 -19.44 -7.04 21.44
#